data_AF-A0A329R7Z2-F1
#
_entry.id   AF-A0A329R7Z2-F1
#
_cell.length_a   1.000
_cell.length_b   1.000
_cell.length_c   1.000
_cell.angle_alpha   90.00
_cell.angle_beta   90.00
_cell.angle_gamma   90.00
#
_symmetry.space_group_name_H-M   'P 1'
#
loop_
_entity.id
_entity.type
_entity.pdbx_description
1 polymer ?
#
loop_
_entity_poly.entity_id
_entity_poly.type
_entity_poly.pdbx_seq_one_letter_code
_entity_poly.pdbx_strand_id
1 'polypeptide(L)'
;MRNLANDKYGLSLADNHLPMGSLDQGLDILQIMRNIQIFVARYNYNLNQQFFVERRSDKGSRHLNSINIHSIASSIRTHGMGIMNTTVNFTYQFLTKKFDIFSQFLFDEYIKSYLQREKRWYKKHRDDKEVDNKYPFDRAFQFNKDIRKLGVSDSGKTFLDQFRMLITEIGNALGYVRMVRSAGMNYCSNAIKFVPHLNHTHFKFEAYAGDGVAEEKNEETGKVLQDEIVGAKLSRETVVAARNLDSVISTLAKNFSENNDYFKVLVKVFQDVTASDEQKHLVNFYTILPALTINYVETTVQAKDLMYKNTRRRESYFSDDGFAIGVAYILAILDQGEVGLRLCS
;
A
#
# COMPACT_ATOMS: atom_id res chain seq x y z
N MET A 1 -34.29 0.29 -13.14
CA MET A 1 -35.46 -0.53 -12.72
C MET A 1 -36.62 0.34 -12.24
N ARG A 2 -36.45 1.30 -11.31
CA ARG A 2 -37.55 2.20 -10.85
C ARG A 2 -38.27 2.94 -11.97
N ASN A 3 -37.52 3.67 -12.81
CA ASN A 3 -38.12 4.41 -13.93
C ASN A 3 -38.80 3.47 -14.94
N LEU A 4 -38.21 2.29 -15.18
CA LEU A 4 -38.78 1.28 -16.08
C LEU A 4 -40.07 0.64 -15.52
N ALA A 5 -40.16 0.46 -14.20
CA ALA A 5 -41.33 -0.06 -13.52
C ALA A 5 -42.47 0.96 -13.45
N ASN A 6 -42.13 2.25 -13.30
CA ASN A 6 -43.10 3.33 -13.37
C ASN A 6 -43.64 3.48 -14.81
N ASP A 7 -42.77 3.44 -15.80
CA ASP A 7 -43.12 3.61 -17.22
C ASP A 7 -43.96 2.45 -17.77
N LYS A 8 -43.61 1.18 -17.45
CA LYS A 8 -44.36 0.02 -17.94
C LYS A 8 -45.55 -0.40 -17.07
N TYR A 9 -45.52 -0.14 -15.77
CA TYR A 9 -46.50 -0.72 -14.83
C TYR A 9 -47.16 0.32 -13.92
N GLY A 10 -46.85 1.61 -14.03
CA GLY A 10 -47.40 2.67 -13.18
C GLY A 10 -47.04 2.53 -11.70
N LEU A 11 -46.02 1.72 -11.39
CA LEU A 11 -45.64 1.41 -10.01
C LEU A 11 -44.67 2.48 -9.50
N SER A 12 -45.17 3.31 -8.58
CA SER A 12 -44.32 4.22 -7.79
C SER A 12 -43.59 3.42 -6.71
N LEU A 13 -42.41 2.90 -7.08
CA LEU A 13 -41.54 2.23 -6.11
C LEU A 13 -40.94 3.29 -5.17
N ALA A 14 -40.91 2.98 -3.87
CA ALA A 14 -40.22 3.80 -2.87
C ALA A 14 -38.73 3.91 -3.18
N ASP A 15 -38.08 4.94 -2.66
CA ASP A 15 -36.62 5.06 -2.78
C ASP A 15 -35.96 3.88 -2.09
N ASN A 16 -35.39 2.98 -2.90
CA ASN A 16 -34.48 1.97 -2.41
C ASN A 16 -33.16 2.66 -2.08
N HIS A 17 -33.10 3.31 -0.91
CA HIS A 17 -31.86 3.70 -0.25
C HIS A 17 -31.10 2.48 0.30
N LEU A 18 -31.15 1.36 -0.44
CA LEU A 18 -30.23 0.27 -0.16
C LEU A 18 -28.84 0.82 -0.45
N PRO A 19 -27.90 0.78 0.51
CA PRO A 19 -26.53 1.17 0.23
C PRO A 19 -26.06 0.39 -1.01
N MET A 20 -25.19 1.00 -1.81
CA MET A 20 -24.49 0.37 -2.94
C MET A 20 -23.53 -0.76 -2.45
N GLY A 21 -23.97 -1.59 -1.52
CA GLY A 21 -23.26 -2.73 -0.98
C GLY A 21 -23.23 -3.84 -2.02
N SER A 22 -22.02 -4.21 -2.42
CA SER A 22 -21.80 -5.53 -3.01
C SER A 22 -22.11 -6.61 -1.98
N LEU A 23 -22.58 -7.77 -2.42
CA LEU A 23 -22.68 -9.00 -1.62
C LEU A 23 -21.34 -9.51 -1.06
N ASP A 24 -20.24 -8.85 -1.43
CA ASP A 24 -18.90 -9.15 -0.95
C ASP A 24 -18.80 -8.81 0.54
N GLN A 25 -18.88 -9.83 1.40
CA GLN A 25 -18.69 -9.77 2.86
C GLN A 25 -17.24 -9.42 3.28
N GLY A 26 -16.55 -8.61 2.49
CA GLY A 26 -15.20 -8.16 2.78
C GLY A 26 -15.17 -7.14 3.92
N LEU A 27 -14.04 -7.07 4.64
CA LEU A 27 -13.78 -6.04 5.63
C LEU A 27 -13.80 -4.66 4.97
N ASP A 28 -14.57 -3.72 5.54
CA ASP A 28 -14.67 -2.36 5.00
C ASP A 28 -13.36 -1.58 5.17
N ILE A 29 -12.99 -0.80 4.15
CA ILE A 29 -11.79 0.05 4.15
C ILE A 29 -11.75 0.99 5.35
N LEU A 30 -12.92 1.50 5.79
CA LEU A 30 -13.02 2.39 6.95
C LEU A 30 -12.67 1.67 8.26
N GLN A 31 -13.02 0.39 8.38
CA GLN A 31 -12.70 -0.42 9.55
C GLN A 31 -11.21 -0.76 9.57
N ILE A 32 -10.63 -1.07 8.41
CA ILE A 32 -9.20 -1.34 8.25
C ILE A 32 -8.38 -0.08 8.59
N MET A 33 -8.72 1.08 8.02
CA MET A 33 -7.94 2.31 8.26
C MET A 33 -7.96 2.75 9.73
N ARG A 34 -9.11 2.60 10.43
CA ARG A 34 -9.23 2.94 11.85
C ARG A 34 -8.42 2.02 12.76
N ASN A 35 -8.25 0.76 12.34
CA ASN A 35 -7.56 -0.28 13.10
C ASN A 35 -6.33 -0.80 12.35
N ILE A 36 -5.61 0.08 11.65
CA ILE A 36 -4.48 -0.31 10.79
C ILE A 36 -3.42 -1.10 11.57
N GLN A 37 -3.20 -0.77 12.85
CA GLN A 37 -2.26 -1.45 13.75
C GLN A 37 -2.59 -2.94 13.92
N ILE A 38 -3.87 -3.26 14.09
CA ILE A 38 -4.35 -4.64 14.24
C ILE A 38 -4.28 -5.36 12.89
N PHE A 39 -4.64 -4.65 11.82
CA PHE A 39 -4.66 -5.20 10.47
C PHE A 39 -3.27 -5.68 10.03
N VAL A 40 -2.25 -4.81 10.09
CA VAL A 40 -0.90 -5.16 9.60
C VAL A 40 -0.19 -6.23 10.42
N ALA A 41 -0.60 -6.41 11.69
CA ALA A 41 -0.10 -7.45 12.58
C ALA A 41 -0.79 -8.80 12.37
N ARG A 42 -2.10 -8.79 12.03
CA ARG A 42 -2.91 -10.01 11.83
C ARG A 42 -2.88 -10.55 10.40
N TYR A 43 -2.66 -9.71 9.41
CA TYR A 43 -2.72 -10.09 8.00
C TYR A 43 -1.34 -10.09 7.36
N ASN A 44 -1.12 -11.01 6.42
CA ASN A 44 0.05 -11.02 5.56
C ASN A 44 -0.30 -10.54 4.16
N TYR A 45 0.56 -9.70 3.62
CA TYR A 45 0.46 -9.25 2.24
C TYR A 45 1.11 -10.26 1.28
N ASN A 46 0.42 -10.53 0.18
CA ASN A 46 0.98 -11.20 -0.99
C ASN A 46 1.12 -10.18 -2.12
N LEU A 47 2.35 -9.92 -2.55
CA LEU A 47 2.67 -8.93 -3.56
C LEU A 47 2.22 -9.37 -4.95
N ASN A 48 2.34 -10.67 -5.26
CA ASN A 48 2.07 -11.22 -6.59
C ASN A 48 0.59 -11.16 -6.95
N GLN A 49 -0.26 -11.64 -6.04
CA GLN A 49 -1.71 -11.69 -6.23
C GLN A 49 -2.43 -10.45 -5.68
N GLN A 50 -1.70 -9.53 -5.02
CA GLN A 50 -2.22 -8.29 -4.44
C GLN A 50 -3.44 -8.52 -3.54
N PHE A 51 -3.28 -9.38 -2.54
CA PHE A 51 -4.30 -9.66 -1.53
C PHE A 51 -3.69 -9.82 -0.15
N PHE A 52 -4.51 -9.63 0.89
CA PHE A 52 -4.16 -9.92 2.27
C PHE A 52 -4.83 -11.20 2.73
N VAL A 53 -4.13 -11.98 3.54
CA VAL A 53 -4.65 -13.19 4.19
C VAL A 53 -4.40 -13.12 5.68
N GLU A 54 -5.41 -13.47 6.47
CA GLU A 54 -5.27 -13.57 7.92
C GLU A 54 -4.29 -14.68 8.33
N ARG A 55 -3.37 -14.39 9.25
CA ARG A 55 -2.37 -15.36 9.77
C ARG A 55 -2.99 -16.50 10.57
N ARG A 56 -4.17 -16.26 11.13
CA ARG A 56 -4.89 -17.18 12.01
C ARG A 56 -6.37 -16.85 12.01
N SER A 57 -7.24 -17.86 11.93
CA SER A 57 -8.68 -17.63 12.05
C SER A 57 -9.06 -17.19 13.47
N ASP A 58 -10.05 -16.30 13.56
CA ASP A 58 -10.64 -15.94 14.86
C ASP A 58 -11.32 -17.15 15.52
N LYS A 59 -11.44 -17.09 16.86
CA LYS A 59 -12.00 -18.18 17.68
C LYS A 59 -13.43 -18.50 17.21
N GLY A 60 -13.61 -19.68 16.61
CA GLY A 60 -14.91 -20.17 16.12
C GLY A 60 -15.06 -20.14 14.60
N SER A 61 -14.18 -19.43 13.86
CA SER A 61 -14.20 -19.44 12.39
C SER A 61 -13.42 -20.63 11.82
N ARG A 62 -14.01 -21.27 10.81
CA ARG A 62 -13.38 -22.34 10.02
C ARG A 62 -12.66 -21.82 8.76
N HIS A 63 -12.78 -20.53 8.48
CA HIS A 63 -12.23 -19.90 7.28
C HIS A 63 -11.29 -18.75 7.68
N LEU A 64 -10.29 -18.49 6.84
CA LEU A 64 -9.43 -17.32 6.96
C LEU A 64 -10.05 -16.16 6.19
N ASN A 65 -10.00 -14.98 6.78
CA ASN A 65 -10.42 -13.78 6.07
C ASN A 65 -9.36 -13.40 5.04
N SER A 66 -9.81 -12.98 3.85
CA SER A 66 -8.95 -12.43 2.81
C SER A 66 -9.52 -11.12 2.30
N ILE A 67 -8.64 -10.17 1.99
CA ILE A 67 -9.02 -8.87 1.44
C ILE A 67 -8.34 -8.72 0.08
N ASN A 68 -9.16 -8.48 -0.93
CA ASN A 68 -8.75 -8.35 -2.31
C ASN A 68 -9.03 -6.93 -2.83
N ILE A 69 -8.52 -6.63 -4.02
CA ILE A 69 -8.70 -5.33 -4.69
C ILE A 69 -10.19 -5.02 -4.92
N HIS A 70 -11.01 -6.02 -5.23
CA HIS A 70 -12.44 -5.84 -5.52
C HIS A 70 -13.24 -5.42 -4.28
N SER A 71 -12.93 -6.00 -3.11
CA SER A 71 -13.55 -5.62 -1.83
C SER A 71 -13.25 -4.17 -1.50
N ILE A 72 -11.99 -3.75 -1.68
CA ILE A 72 -11.57 -2.35 -1.47
C ILE A 72 -12.22 -1.42 -2.51
N ALA A 73 -12.28 -1.82 -3.78
CA ALA A 73 -12.93 -1.04 -4.84
C ALA A 73 -14.43 -0.86 -4.58
N SER A 74 -15.09 -1.87 -4.01
CA SER A 74 -16.49 -1.76 -3.58
C SER A 74 -16.67 -0.82 -2.39
N SER A 75 -15.75 -0.83 -1.41
CA SER A 75 -15.74 0.20 -0.35
C SER A 75 -15.53 1.62 -0.92
N ILE A 76 -14.64 1.79 -1.89
CA ILE A 76 -14.42 3.09 -2.58
C ILE A 76 -15.69 3.52 -3.34
N ARG A 77 -16.43 2.59 -3.94
CA ARG A 77 -17.71 2.88 -4.61
C ARG A 77 -18.76 3.40 -3.62
N THR A 78 -18.83 2.83 -2.42
CA THR A 78 -19.81 3.20 -1.40
C THR A 78 -19.48 4.56 -0.78
N HIS A 79 -18.21 4.79 -0.47
CA HIS A 79 -17.82 5.93 0.36
C HIS A 79 -17.10 7.06 -0.42
N GLY A 80 -16.78 6.84 -1.69
CA GLY A 80 -16.14 7.81 -2.57
C GLY A 80 -14.61 7.77 -2.55
N MET A 81 -14.02 8.40 -3.57
CA MET A 81 -12.56 8.42 -3.81
C MET A 81 -11.76 9.14 -2.70
N GLY A 82 -12.39 10.09 -2.00
CA GLY A 82 -11.73 10.90 -0.97
C GLY A 82 -11.14 10.08 0.19
N ILE A 83 -11.64 8.86 0.41
CA ILE A 83 -11.09 7.96 1.43
C ILE A 83 -9.69 7.49 1.12
N MET A 84 -9.28 7.42 -0.16
CA MET A 84 -7.91 7.04 -0.50
C MET A 84 -6.89 7.97 0.15
N ASN A 85 -7.10 9.29 0.05
CA ASN A 85 -6.21 10.28 0.66
C ASN A 85 -6.19 10.16 2.19
N THR A 86 -7.36 9.96 2.80
CA THR A 86 -7.49 9.73 4.24
C THR A 86 -6.74 8.47 4.67
N THR A 87 -6.88 7.36 3.93
CA THR A 87 -6.18 6.10 4.20
C THR A 87 -4.67 6.24 4.11
N VAL A 88 -4.16 6.98 3.12
CA VAL A 88 -2.72 7.29 3.01
C VAL A 88 -2.24 8.10 4.22
N ASN A 89 -3.02 9.09 4.67
CA ASN A 89 -2.67 9.88 5.85
C ASN A 89 -2.64 9.05 7.15
N PHE A 90 -3.65 8.19 7.38
CA PHE A 90 -3.63 7.27 8.53
C PHE A 90 -2.44 6.31 8.47
N THR A 91 -2.10 5.85 7.27
CA THR A 91 -0.92 4.98 7.07
C THR A 91 0.37 5.74 7.35
N TYR A 92 0.50 6.98 6.90
CA TYR A 92 1.63 7.84 7.22
C TYR A 92 1.82 7.99 8.74
N GLN A 93 0.76 8.34 9.48
CA GLN A 93 0.81 8.46 10.94
C GLN A 93 1.22 7.16 11.63
N PHE A 94 0.76 6.02 11.11
CA PHE A 94 1.17 4.70 11.60
C PHE A 94 2.65 4.44 11.35
N LEU A 95 3.14 4.74 10.14
CA LEU A 95 4.53 4.56 9.76
C LEU A 95 5.46 5.43 10.63
N THR A 96 5.08 6.67 10.93
CA THR A 96 5.89 7.55 11.80
C THR A 96 6.12 6.89 13.16
N LYS A 97 5.05 6.42 13.82
CA LYS A 97 5.15 5.74 15.12
C LYS A 97 6.00 4.46 15.06
N LYS A 98 5.90 3.69 13.97
CA LYS A 98 6.68 2.46 13.78
C LYS A 98 8.14 2.77 13.51
N PHE A 99 8.42 3.87 12.81
CA PHE A 99 9.77 4.32 12.53
C PHE A 99 10.48 4.83 13.80
N ASP A 100 9.75 5.45 14.73
CA ASP A 100 10.31 5.81 16.04
C ASP A 100 10.79 4.57 16.81
N ILE A 101 9.98 3.51 16.84
CA ILE A 101 10.34 2.23 17.47
C ILE A 101 11.54 1.59 16.74
N PHE A 102 11.55 1.67 15.40
CA PHE A 102 12.65 1.18 14.58
C PHE A 102 13.96 1.90 14.91
N SER A 103 13.91 3.23 15.05
CA SER A 103 15.05 4.06 15.41
C SER A 103 15.56 3.75 16.81
N GLN A 104 14.67 3.62 17.79
CA GLN A 104 15.02 3.24 19.17
C GLN A 104 15.71 1.86 19.22
N PHE A 105 15.23 0.88 18.46
CA PHE A 105 15.83 -0.45 18.40
C PHE A 105 17.29 -0.41 17.90
N LEU A 106 17.58 0.40 16.88
CA LEU A 106 18.94 0.56 16.35
C LEU A 106 19.82 1.47 17.23
N PHE A 107 19.21 2.28 18.09
CA PHE A 107 19.93 3.14 19.03
C PHE A 107 20.39 2.39 20.28
N ASP A 108 19.72 1.29 20.64
CA ASP A 108 20.08 0.43 21.77
C ASP A 108 21.57 0.07 21.79
N GLU A 109 22.24 0.29 22.92
CA GLU A 109 23.70 0.14 23.04
C GLU A 109 24.16 -1.29 22.76
N TYR A 110 23.40 -2.30 23.19
CA TYR A 110 23.74 -3.69 22.92
C TYR A 110 23.71 -3.94 21.42
N ILE A 111 22.58 -3.64 20.76
CA ILE A 111 22.43 -3.85 19.30
C ILE A 111 23.49 -3.05 18.52
N LYS A 112 23.68 -1.77 18.85
CA LYS A 112 24.67 -0.90 18.21
C LYS A 112 26.08 -1.44 18.33
N SER A 113 26.48 -1.95 19.51
CA SER A 113 27.82 -2.52 19.72
C SER A 113 28.07 -3.76 18.85
N TYR A 114 27.09 -4.65 18.73
CA TYR A 114 27.13 -5.83 17.86
C TYR A 114 27.25 -5.42 16.39
N LEU A 115 26.43 -4.46 15.93
CA LEU A 115 26.48 -3.97 14.55
C LEU A 115 27.81 -3.29 14.22
N GLN A 116 28.38 -2.50 15.15
CA GLN A 116 29.69 -1.89 14.96
C GLN A 116 30.83 -2.91 14.88
N ARG A 117 30.72 -4.04 15.60
CA ARG A 117 31.69 -5.14 15.53
C ARG A 117 31.64 -5.82 14.16
N GLU A 118 30.44 -6.15 13.68
CA GLU A 118 30.28 -6.79 12.36
C GLU A 118 30.68 -5.85 11.22
N LYS A 119 30.35 -4.55 11.32
CA LYS A 119 30.78 -3.54 10.35
C LYS A 119 32.30 -3.43 10.26
N ARG A 120 33.00 -3.43 11.41
CA ARG A 120 34.48 -3.41 11.45
C ARG A 120 35.08 -4.66 10.83
N TRP A 121 34.48 -5.82 11.10
CA TRP A 121 34.93 -7.07 10.52
C TRP A 121 34.75 -7.09 8.99
N TYR A 122 33.56 -6.72 8.50
CA TYR A 122 33.27 -6.68 7.06
C TYR A 122 34.20 -5.72 6.33
N LYS A 123 34.42 -4.50 6.85
CA LYS A 123 35.37 -3.54 6.25
C LYS A 123 36.80 -4.08 6.13
N LYS A 124 37.23 -4.94 7.05
CA LYS A 124 38.60 -5.48 7.06
C LYS A 124 38.78 -6.64 6.07
N HIS A 125 37.73 -7.41 5.80
CA HIS A 125 37.79 -8.65 5.01
C HIS A 125 37.02 -8.54 3.68
N ARG A 126 36.52 -7.35 3.33
CA ARG A 126 35.74 -7.13 2.11
C ARG A 126 36.52 -7.49 0.83
N ASP A 127 37.82 -7.15 0.82
CA ASP A 127 38.70 -7.34 -0.33
C ASP A 127 39.38 -8.72 -0.34
N ASP A 128 39.07 -9.57 0.65
CA ASP A 128 39.59 -10.93 0.71
C ASP A 128 38.91 -11.80 -0.36
N LYS A 129 39.72 -12.56 -1.11
CA LYS A 129 39.25 -13.44 -2.19
C LYS A 129 38.24 -14.50 -1.73
N GLU A 130 38.26 -14.87 -0.44
CA GLU A 130 37.33 -15.85 0.13
C GLU A 130 35.94 -15.27 0.45
N VAL A 131 35.86 -13.96 0.67
CA VAL A 131 34.63 -13.27 1.07
C VAL A 131 33.90 -12.67 -0.14
N ASP A 132 34.63 -12.32 -1.20
CA ASP A 132 34.09 -11.85 -2.50
C ASP A 132 33.03 -10.74 -2.36
N ASN A 133 33.28 -9.76 -1.48
CA ASN A 133 32.31 -8.71 -1.11
C ASN A 133 30.99 -9.18 -0.47
N LYS A 134 30.79 -10.48 -0.21
CA LYS A 134 29.56 -11.03 0.38
C LYS A 134 29.64 -11.13 1.90
N TYR A 135 28.49 -11.15 2.58
CA TYR A 135 28.48 -11.41 4.01
C TYR A 135 28.43 -12.93 4.28
N PRO A 136 29.38 -13.51 5.04
CA PRO A 136 29.39 -14.95 5.27
C PRO A 136 28.17 -15.45 6.04
N PHE A 137 27.59 -16.56 5.58
CA PHE A 137 26.42 -17.19 6.20
C PHE A 137 26.68 -17.58 7.66
N ASP A 138 27.82 -18.22 7.96
CA ASP A 138 28.14 -18.69 9.31
C ASP A 138 28.17 -17.56 10.34
N ARG A 139 28.66 -16.38 9.94
CA ARG A 139 28.63 -15.18 10.79
C ARG A 139 27.23 -14.66 11.00
N ALA A 140 26.40 -14.63 9.97
CA ALA A 140 25.01 -14.17 10.10
C ALA A 140 24.20 -15.11 11.00
N PHE A 141 24.50 -16.41 10.95
CA PHE A 141 23.91 -17.42 11.83
C PHE A 141 24.42 -17.30 13.28
N GLN A 142 25.73 -17.06 13.46
CA GLN A 142 26.29 -16.82 14.79
C GLN A 142 25.73 -15.54 15.43
N PHE A 143 25.55 -14.48 14.64
CA PHE A 143 24.93 -13.24 15.09
C PHE A 143 23.49 -13.47 15.59
N ASN A 144 22.69 -14.27 14.87
CA ASN A 144 21.37 -14.70 15.32
C ASN A 144 21.42 -15.40 16.70
N LYS A 145 22.36 -16.34 16.87
CA LYS A 145 22.56 -17.05 18.14
C LYS A 145 22.98 -16.12 19.27
N ASP A 146 23.85 -15.16 18.99
CA ASP A 146 24.35 -14.24 20.00
C ASP A 146 23.28 -13.24 20.44
N ILE A 147 22.47 -12.72 19.53
CA ILE A 147 21.32 -11.86 19.88
C ILE A 147 20.30 -12.64 20.71
N ARG A 148 20.08 -13.93 20.42
CA ARG A 148 19.16 -14.76 21.21
C ARG A 148 19.57 -14.90 22.68
N LYS A 149 20.86 -14.75 23.00
CA LYS A 149 21.37 -14.76 24.39
C LYS A 149 21.04 -13.48 25.16
N LEU A 150 20.74 -12.38 24.48
CA LEU A 150 20.39 -11.10 25.12
C LEU A 150 19.04 -11.16 25.84
N GLY A 151 18.18 -12.09 25.45
CA GLY A 151 16.91 -12.34 26.12
C GLY A 151 15.79 -12.68 25.15
N VAL A 152 14.72 -13.21 25.73
CA VAL A 152 13.42 -13.43 25.07
C VAL A 152 12.38 -12.60 25.79
N SER A 153 11.45 -12.01 25.04
CA SER A 153 10.27 -11.38 25.62
C SER A 153 9.37 -12.43 26.30
N ASP A 154 8.47 -11.98 27.16
CA ASP A 154 7.42 -12.79 27.81
C ASP A 154 6.63 -13.66 26.82
N SER A 155 6.51 -13.23 25.55
CA SER A 155 5.87 -14.00 24.48
C SER A 155 6.78 -15.07 23.84
N GLY A 156 7.99 -15.30 24.36
CA GLY A 156 8.98 -16.22 23.82
C GLY A 156 9.67 -15.77 22.53
N LYS A 157 9.55 -14.49 22.16
CA LYS A 157 10.12 -13.92 20.92
C LYS A 157 11.47 -13.27 21.20
N THR A 158 12.46 -13.53 20.35
CA THR A 158 13.76 -12.86 20.44
C THR A 158 13.66 -11.39 20.02
N PHE A 159 14.65 -10.58 20.37
CA PHE A 159 14.74 -9.20 19.90
C PHE A 159 14.73 -9.11 18.37
N LEU A 160 15.41 -10.04 17.70
CA LEU A 160 15.44 -10.08 16.24
C LEU A 160 14.07 -10.47 15.64
N ASP A 161 13.33 -11.35 16.28
CA ASP A 161 11.95 -11.69 15.86
C ASP A 161 11.03 -10.48 15.95
N GLN A 162 11.14 -9.70 17.03
CA GLN A 162 10.35 -8.49 17.21
C GLN A 162 10.70 -7.44 16.15
N PHE A 163 11.99 -7.29 15.85
CA PHE A 163 12.45 -6.37 14.81
C PHE A 163 12.02 -6.80 13.40
N ARG A 164 12.09 -8.10 13.09
CA ARG A 164 11.52 -8.64 11.85
C ARG A 164 10.03 -8.33 11.74
N MET A 165 9.26 -8.60 12.81
CA MET A 165 7.82 -8.31 12.83
C MET A 165 7.53 -6.83 12.61
N LEU A 166 8.32 -5.93 13.22
CA LEU A 166 8.20 -4.49 13.02
C LEU A 166 8.39 -4.11 11.54
N ILE A 167 9.43 -4.66 10.89
CA ILE A 167 9.70 -4.44 9.46
C ILE A 167 8.57 -5.00 8.59
N THR A 168 8.07 -6.19 8.92
CA THR A 168 6.93 -6.81 8.23
C THR A 168 5.67 -5.95 8.34
N GLU A 169 5.37 -5.40 9.52
CA GLU A 169 4.22 -4.52 9.73
C GLU A 169 4.33 -3.20 8.94
N ILE A 170 5.53 -2.63 8.85
CA ILE A 170 5.82 -1.48 7.99
C ILE A 170 5.55 -1.83 6.52
N GLY A 171 6.06 -2.97 6.04
CA GLY A 171 5.83 -3.38 4.66
C GLY A 171 4.39 -3.79 4.36
N ASN A 172 3.67 -4.36 5.32
CA ASN A 172 2.22 -4.63 5.19
C ASN A 172 1.41 -3.33 5.08
N ALA A 173 1.76 -2.30 5.85
CA ALA A 173 1.15 -0.97 5.72
C ALA A 173 1.38 -0.37 4.32
N LEU A 174 2.58 -0.52 3.77
CA LEU A 174 2.89 -0.10 2.40
C LEU A 174 2.14 -0.94 1.36
N GLY A 175 2.07 -2.25 1.54
CA GLY A 175 1.26 -3.14 0.70
C GLY A 175 -0.21 -2.75 0.70
N TYR A 176 -0.73 -2.25 1.82
CA TYR A 176 -2.10 -1.74 1.93
C TYR A 176 -2.30 -0.46 1.12
N VAL A 177 -1.40 0.53 1.23
CA VAL A 177 -1.44 1.74 0.39
C VAL A 177 -1.35 1.39 -1.10
N ARG A 178 -0.50 0.42 -1.46
CA ARG A 178 -0.41 -0.10 -2.83
C ARG A 178 -1.75 -0.66 -3.31
N MET A 179 -2.39 -1.48 -2.48
CA MET A 179 -3.66 -2.12 -2.82
C MET A 179 -4.80 -1.11 -2.94
N VAL A 180 -4.88 -0.13 -2.04
CA VAL A 180 -5.86 0.96 -2.10
C VAL A 180 -5.70 1.77 -3.38
N ARG A 181 -4.45 2.05 -3.78
CA ARG A 181 -4.16 2.70 -5.06
C ARG A 181 -4.62 1.86 -6.25
N SER A 182 -4.26 0.56 -6.28
CA SER A 182 -4.71 -0.36 -7.33
C SER A 182 -6.24 -0.45 -7.40
N ALA A 183 -6.91 -0.48 -6.25
CA ALA A 183 -8.37 -0.52 -6.16
C ALA A 183 -9.03 0.77 -6.66
N GLY A 184 -8.47 1.94 -6.33
CA GLY A 184 -8.92 3.22 -6.87
C GLY A 184 -8.78 3.28 -8.38
N MET A 185 -7.64 2.83 -8.92
CA MET A 185 -7.41 2.78 -10.37
C MET A 185 -8.37 1.81 -11.06
N ASN A 186 -8.62 0.64 -10.48
CA ASN A 186 -9.60 -0.33 -10.99
C ASN A 186 -11.03 0.26 -10.98
N TYR A 187 -11.40 0.97 -9.92
CA TYR A 187 -12.67 1.65 -9.81
C TYR A 187 -12.83 2.72 -10.90
N CYS A 188 -11.84 3.61 -11.07
CA CYS A 188 -11.84 4.63 -12.11
C CYS A 188 -11.90 3.99 -13.50
N SER A 189 -11.10 2.97 -13.78
CA SER A 189 -11.11 2.27 -15.07
C SER A 189 -12.48 1.67 -15.39
N ASN A 190 -13.17 1.11 -14.39
CA ASN A 190 -14.52 0.56 -14.58
C ASN A 190 -15.58 1.64 -14.77
N ALA A 191 -15.45 2.80 -14.12
CA ALA A 191 -16.36 3.93 -14.28
C ALA A 191 -16.19 4.61 -15.65
N ILE A 192 -14.97 4.62 -16.17
CA ILE A 192 -14.57 5.38 -17.36
C ILE A 192 -14.59 4.54 -18.65
N LYS A 193 -14.79 3.20 -18.56
CA LYS A 193 -14.74 2.28 -19.72
C LYS A 193 -15.63 2.65 -20.92
N PHE A 194 -16.64 3.49 -20.71
CA PHE A 194 -17.57 3.93 -21.75
C PHE A 194 -17.28 5.35 -22.28
N VAL A 195 -16.29 6.05 -21.73
CA VAL A 195 -15.88 7.38 -22.17
C VAL A 195 -14.70 7.21 -23.15
N PRO A 196 -14.91 7.43 -24.46
CA PRO A 196 -13.82 7.36 -25.43
C PRO A 196 -12.79 8.47 -25.17
N HIS A 197 -11.50 8.22 -25.42
CA HIS A 197 -10.43 9.25 -25.45
C HIS A 197 -10.38 10.29 -24.30
N LEU A 198 -10.15 9.84 -23.06
CA LEU A 198 -10.06 10.74 -21.88
C LEU A 198 -9.03 11.86 -21.97
N ASN A 199 -7.92 11.64 -22.67
CA ASN A 199 -6.77 12.55 -22.66
C ASN A 199 -6.80 13.57 -23.82
N HIS A 200 -7.68 13.39 -24.81
CA HIS A 200 -7.68 14.22 -26.03
C HIS A 200 -8.85 15.18 -26.12
N THR A 201 -9.95 14.92 -25.41
CA THR A 201 -11.16 15.74 -25.50
C THR A 201 -11.69 15.99 -24.10
N HIS A 202 -11.61 17.23 -23.63
CA HIS A 202 -12.48 17.67 -22.54
C HIS A 202 -13.92 17.60 -23.07
N PHE A 203 -14.61 16.49 -22.83
CA PHE A 203 -16.03 16.40 -23.15
C PHE A 203 -16.76 17.49 -22.36
N LYS A 204 -17.41 18.40 -23.11
CA LYS A 204 -18.27 19.45 -22.56
C LYS A 204 -19.72 19.08 -22.90
N PHE A 205 -20.27 18.06 -22.24
CA PHE A 205 -21.65 17.61 -22.43
C PHE A 205 -22.65 18.74 -22.22
N GLU A 206 -22.37 19.70 -21.33
CA GLU A 206 -23.17 20.93 -21.16
C GLU A 206 -23.28 21.74 -22.46
N ALA A 207 -22.18 21.89 -23.20
CA ALA A 207 -22.15 22.60 -24.48
C ALA A 207 -22.99 21.91 -25.55
N TYR A 208 -22.89 20.58 -25.66
CA TYR A 208 -23.68 19.79 -26.61
C TYR A 208 -25.17 19.76 -26.26
N ALA A 209 -25.52 19.76 -24.97
CA ALA A 209 -26.92 19.75 -24.52
C ALA A 209 -27.59 21.13 -24.57
N GLY A 210 -26.83 22.20 -24.36
CA GLY A 210 -27.30 23.58 -24.32
C GLY A 210 -27.29 24.27 -25.68
N ASP A 211 -26.86 25.53 -25.67
CA ASP A 211 -26.88 26.41 -26.85
C ASP A 211 -25.67 26.23 -27.78
N GLY A 212 -24.72 25.36 -27.44
CA GLY A 212 -23.48 25.17 -28.18
C GLY A 212 -22.36 26.09 -27.70
N VAL A 213 -21.17 25.92 -28.29
CA VAL A 213 -20.01 26.80 -28.05
C VAL A 213 -19.48 27.24 -29.41
N ALA A 214 -19.29 28.55 -29.56
CA ALA A 214 -18.74 29.15 -30.76
C ALA A 214 -17.25 28.82 -30.92
N GLU A 215 -16.78 28.76 -32.16
CA GLU A 215 -15.38 28.49 -32.48
C GLU A 215 -14.47 29.58 -31.89
N GLU A 216 -13.56 29.21 -30.99
CA GLU A 216 -12.53 30.11 -30.47
C GLU A 216 -11.21 29.90 -31.23
N LYS A 217 -10.76 30.95 -31.93
CA LYS A 217 -9.46 30.99 -32.63
C LYS A 217 -8.50 31.88 -31.89
N ASN A 218 -7.24 31.47 -31.81
CA ASN A 218 -6.19 32.28 -31.23
C ASN A 218 -5.84 33.42 -32.21
N GLU A 219 -6.11 34.68 -31.83
CA GLU A 219 -6.01 35.85 -32.72
C GLU A 219 -4.60 36.04 -33.31
N GLU A 220 -3.54 35.59 -32.62
CA GLU A 220 -2.15 35.75 -33.05
C GLU A 220 -1.60 34.60 -33.90
N THR A 221 -2.19 33.40 -33.84
CA THR A 221 -1.63 32.19 -34.50
C THR A 221 -2.58 31.48 -35.45
N GLY A 222 -3.85 31.92 -35.52
CA GLY A 222 -4.87 31.34 -36.41
C GLY A 222 -5.22 29.88 -36.11
N LYS A 223 -4.68 29.29 -35.03
CA LYS A 223 -5.00 27.93 -34.61
C LYS A 223 -6.35 27.91 -33.89
N VAL A 224 -7.19 26.95 -34.27
CA VAL A 224 -8.44 26.62 -33.58
C VAL A 224 -8.09 26.13 -32.18
N LEU A 225 -8.52 26.86 -31.15
CA LEU A 225 -8.37 26.50 -29.74
C LEU A 225 -9.55 25.65 -29.26
N GLN A 226 -10.72 25.81 -29.89
CA GLN A 226 -11.94 25.12 -29.54
C GLN A 226 -12.82 24.97 -30.79
N ASP A 227 -13.15 23.73 -31.13
CA ASP A 227 -14.03 23.42 -32.27
C ASP A 227 -15.46 23.92 -32.02
N GLU A 228 -16.17 24.30 -33.08
CA GLU A 228 -17.59 24.67 -33.01
C GLU A 228 -18.42 23.48 -32.52
N ILE A 229 -19.15 23.66 -31.42
CA ILE A 229 -20.06 22.66 -30.86
C ILE A 229 -21.49 23.12 -31.13
N VAL A 230 -22.20 22.39 -31.99
CA VAL A 230 -23.64 22.62 -32.24
C VAL A 230 -24.44 22.10 -31.06
N GLY A 231 -25.14 23.01 -30.36
CA GLY A 231 -25.99 22.69 -29.22
C GLY A 231 -27.34 22.10 -29.61
N ALA A 232 -27.78 21.07 -28.90
CA ALA A 232 -29.05 20.38 -29.13
C ALA A 232 -30.27 21.08 -28.49
N LYS A 233 -30.07 22.15 -27.69
CA LYS A 233 -31.13 22.94 -27.02
C LYS A 233 -32.14 22.09 -26.26
N LEU A 234 -31.62 21.19 -25.42
CA LEU A 234 -32.42 20.30 -24.58
C LEU A 234 -33.00 21.05 -23.36
N SER A 235 -33.85 20.38 -22.58
CA SER A 235 -34.49 21.00 -21.41
C SER A 235 -33.47 21.45 -20.36
N ARG A 236 -33.85 22.41 -19.51
CA ARG A 236 -32.98 22.95 -18.46
C ARG A 236 -32.45 21.86 -17.54
N GLU A 237 -33.27 20.88 -17.21
CA GLU A 237 -32.92 19.74 -16.36
C GLU A 237 -31.84 18.87 -17.02
N THR A 238 -31.92 18.68 -18.35
CA THR A 238 -30.92 17.92 -19.12
C THR A 238 -29.58 18.66 -19.18
N VAL A 239 -29.59 19.99 -19.34
CA VAL A 239 -28.37 20.82 -19.32
C VAL A 239 -27.70 20.75 -17.94
N VAL A 240 -28.47 20.84 -16.85
CA VAL A 240 -27.94 20.69 -15.48
C VAL A 240 -27.36 19.29 -15.24
N ALA A 241 -28.02 18.23 -15.73
CA ALA A 241 -27.51 16.87 -15.63
C ALA A 241 -26.20 16.69 -16.43
N ALA A 242 -26.11 17.30 -17.62
CA ALA A 242 -24.92 17.29 -18.46
C ALA A 242 -23.73 18.01 -17.78
N ARG A 243 -23.98 19.16 -17.15
CA ARG A 243 -22.95 19.86 -16.33
C ARG A 243 -22.45 19.02 -15.16
N ASN A 244 -23.34 18.30 -14.48
CA ASN A 244 -22.94 17.38 -13.41
C ASN A 244 -22.09 16.23 -13.96
N LEU A 245 -22.43 15.70 -15.13
CA LEU A 245 -21.67 14.66 -15.80
C LEU A 245 -20.26 15.15 -16.18
N ASP A 246 -20.14 16.36 -16.73
CA ASP A 246 -18.85 17.00 -17.04
C ASP A 246 -17.97 17.13 -15.79
N SER A 247 -18.54 17.60 -14.69
CA SER A 247 -17.84 17.71 -13.41
C SER A 247 -17.35 16.34 -12.89
N VAL A 248 -18.19 15.30 -12.98
CA VAL A 248 -17.84 13.94 -12.56
C VAL A 248 -16.75 13.36 -13.47
N ILE A 249 -16.85 13.51 -14.78
CA ILE A 249 -15.84 13.02 -15.73
C ILE A 249 -14.52 13.76 -15.54
N SER A 250 -14.54 15.08 -15.39
CA SER A 250 -13.34 15.87 -15.09
C SER A 250 -12.70 15.43 -13.77
N THR A 251 -13.50 15.13 -12.75
CA THR A 251 -13.02 14.63 -11.45
C THR A 251 -12.40 13.25 -11.61
N LEU A 252 -13.07 12.33 -12.32
CA LEU A 252 -12.58 10.98 -12.58
C LEU A 252 -11.29 10.99 -13.43
N ALA A 253 -11.23 11.83 -14.46
CA ALA A 253 -10.06 12.02 -15.30
C ALA A 253 -8.89 12.58 -14.50
N LYS A 254 -9.11 13.61 -13.66
CA LYS A 254 -8.09 14.14 -12.76
C LYS A 254 -7.56 13.07 -11.82
N ASN A 255 -8.44 12.32 -11.15
CA ASN A 255 -8.05 11.23 -10.24
C ASN A 255 -7.38 10.04 -10.95
N PHE A 256 -7.66 9.83 -12.25
CA PHE A 256 -7.00 8.82 -13.08
C PHE A 256 -5.61 9.27 -13.57
N SER A 257 -5.48 10.57 -13.93
CA SER A 257 -4.25 11.18 -14.44
C SER A 257 -3.28 11.61 -13.35
N GLU A 258 -3.77 11.89 -12.13
CA GLU A 258 -2.95 11.99 -10.95
C GLU A 258 -2.35 10.60 -10.73
N ASN A 259 -1.16 10.41 -11.31
CA ASN A 259 -0.15 9.48 -10.84
C ASN A 259 0.12 9.87 -9.39
N ASN A 260 -0.77 9.47 -8.49
CA ASN A 260 -0.62 9.65 -7.07
C ASN A 260 0.49 8.69 -6.67
N ASP A 261 1.70 9.16 -6.86
CA ASP A 261 2.96 8.58 -6.40
C ASP A 261 3.03 8.78 -4.88
N TYR A 262 1.99 8.33 -4.17
CA TYR A 262 1.93 8.30 -2.72
C TYR A 262 3.19 7.65 -2.15
N PHE A 263 3.74 6.65 -2.85
CA PHE A 263 5.03 6.05 -2.52
C PHE A 263 6.20 7.04 -2.59
N LYS A 264 6.33 7.83 -3.66
CA LYS A 264 7.41 8.83 -3.75
C LYS A 264 7.27 9.90 -2.68
N VAL A 265 6.04 10.33 -2.41
CA VAL A 265 5.76 11.31 -1.34
C VAL A 265 6.14 10.72 0.03
N LEU A 266 5.70 9.49 0.34
CA LEU A 266 6.06 8.81 1.58
C LEU A 266 7.58 8.65 1.71
N VAL A 267 8.26 8.16 0.68
CA VAL A 267 9.73 8.01 0.71
C VAL A 267 10.41 9.35 0.96
N LYS A 268 10.02 10.41 0.22
CA LYS A 268 10.63 11.73 0.35
C LYS A 268 10.45 12.34 1.75
N VAL A 269 9.24 12.26 2.31
CA VAL A 269 8.96 12.78 3.65
C VAL A 269 9.79 12.05 4.71
N PHE A 270 9.92 10.73 4.60
CA PHE A 270 10.75 9.98 5.55
C PHE A 270 12.25 10.21 5.32
N GLN A 271 12.71 10.40 4.08
CA GLN A 271 14.10 10.78 3.78
C GLN A 271 14.48 12.08 4.50
N ASP A 272 13.63 13.11 4.42
CA ASP A 272 13.84 14.40 5.07
C ASP A 272 13.93 14.26 6.61
N VAL A 273 13.09 13.40 7.20
CA VAL A 273 13.13 13.10 8.65
C VAL A 273 14.42 12.36 9.03
N THR A 274 14.86 11.40 8.21
CA THR A 274 16.07 10.60 8.46
C THR A 274 17.39 11.30 8.19
N ALA A 275 17.36 12.39 7.41
CA ALA A 275 18.55 13.22 7.14
C ALA A 275 18.99 14.06 8.34
N SER A 276 18.19 14.09 9.42
CA SER A 276 18.54 14.79 10.65
C SER A 276 19.79 14.20 11.32
N ASP A 277 20.63 15.08 11.89
CA ASP A 277 21.91 14.72 12.50
C ASP A 277 21.75 13.79 13.73
N GLU A 278 20.54 13.74 14.29
CA GLU A 278 20.11 12.88 15.39
C GLU A 278 20.01 11.40 15.00
N GLN A 279 19.89 11.07 13.71
CA GLN A 279 19.61 9.72 13.22
C GLN A 279 20.81 8.99 12.59
N LYS A 280 22.04 9.42 12.89
CA LYS A 280 23.28 8.82 12.35
C LYS A 280 23.42 7.31 12.59
N HIS A 281 22.78 6.76 13.63
CA HIS A 281 22.84 5.32 13.93
C HIS A 281 22.15 4.46 12.87
N LEU A 282 21.16 5.01 12.15
CA LEU A 282 20.40 4.30 11.11
C LEU A 282 21.27 3.89 9.91
N VAL A 283 22.43 4.55 9.73
CA VAL A 283 23.40 4.24 8.67
C VAL A 283 23.88 2.78 8.73
N ASN A 284 23.76 2.10 9.88
CA ASN A 284 24.22 0.73 10.06
C ASN A 284 23.15 -0.34 9.82
N PHE A 285 21.93 0.03 9.42
CA PHE A 285 20.83 -0.90 9.22
C PHE A 285 21.19 -2.04 8.24
N TYR A 286 21.86 -1.74 7.13
CA TYR A 286 22.29 -2.76 6.15
C TYR A 286 23.11 -3.91 6.77
N THR A 287 23.79 -3.68 7.90
CA THR A 287 24.65 -4.69 8.56
C THR A 287 23.83 -5.77 9.26
N ILE A 288 22.61 -5.45 9.71
CA ILE A 288 21.73 -6.43 10.37
C ILE A 288 20.96 -7.29 9.37
N LEU A 289 20.93 -6.87 8.11
CA LEU A 289 20.06 -7.45 7.09
C LEU A 289 20.33 -8.94 6.82
N PRO A 290 21.57 -9.42 6.70
CA PRO A 290 21.84 -10.85 6.51
C PRO A 290 21.28 -11.71 7.66
N ALA A 291 21.43 -11.25 8.90
CA ALA A 291 20.90 -11.97 10.06
C ALA A 291 19.37 -11.97 10.07
N LEU A 292 18.74 -10.84 9.71
CA LEU A 292 17.28 -10.76 9.59
C LEU A 292 16.73 -11.66 8.49
N THR A 293 17.41 -11.75 7.35
CA THR A 293 16.98 -12.62 6.25
C THR A 293 17.03 -14.09 6.66
N ILE A 294 18.05 -14.53 7.39
CA ILE A 294 18.10 -15.90 7.94
C ILE A 294 16.92 -16.14 8.88
N ASN A 295 16.67 -15.22 9.82
CA ASN A 295 15.54 -15.34 10.75
C ASN A 295 14.19 -15.38 10.00
N TYR A 296 14.03 -14.58 8.95
CA TYR A 296 12.85 -14.58 8.09
C TYR A 296 12.65 -15.91 7.36
N VAL A 297 13.71 -16.49 6.79
CA VAL A 297 13.64 -17.78 6.09
C VAL A 297 13.30 -18.90 7.06
N GLU A 298 13.96 -18.98 8.22
CA GLU A 298 13.67 -19.99 9.24
C GLU A 298 12.21 -19.92 9.71
N THR A 299 11.72 -18.71 10.01
CA THR A 299 10.35 -18.52 10.49
C THR A 299 9.30 -18.80 9.42
N THR A 300 9.58 -18.49 8.15
CA THR A 300 8.68 -18.78 7.03
C THR A 300 8.60 -20.29 6.76
N VAL A 301 9.73 -21.00 6.82
CA VAL A 301 9.74 -22.48 6.70
C VAL A 301 8.93 -23.10 7.84
N GLN A 302 9.15 -22.67 9.08
CA GLN A 302 8.37 -23.14 10.23
C GLN A 302 6.86 -22.84 10.09
N ALA A 303 6.50 -21.65 9.60
CA ALA A 303 5.10 -21.28 9.37
C ALA A 303 4.43 -22.18 8.31
N LYS A 304 5.16 -22.51 7.23
CA LYS A 304 4.69 -23.44 6.18
C LYS A 304 4.55 -24.86 6.71
N ASP A 305 5.50 -25.36 7.50
CA ASP A 305 5.41 -26.69 8.12
C ASP A 305 4.19 -26.82 9.05
N LEU A 306 3.85 -25.74 9.76
CA LEU A 306 2.68 -25.70 10.64
C LEU A 306 1.35 -25.76 9.88
N MET A 307 1.31 -25.28 8.62
CA MET A 307 0.13 -25.42 7.77
C MET A 307 -0.19 -26.88 7.48
N TYR A 308 0.83 -27.70 7.19
CA TYR A 308 0.66 -29.13 6.93
C TYR A 308 0.23 -29.92 8.17
N LYS A 309 0.61 -29.45 9.37
CA LYS A 309 0.32 -30.10 10.65
C LYS A 309 -1.05 -29.73 11.26
N ASN A 310 -1.89 -28.98 10.54
CA ASN A 310 -3.26 -28.58 10.91
C ASN A 310 -3.42 -28.06 12.37
N THR A 311 -2.43 -27.32 12.86
CA THR A 311 -2.39 -26.85 14.26
C THR A 311 -3.11 -25.50 14.40
N ARG A 312 -4.38 -25.50 14.82
CA ARG A 312 -5.24 -24.29 14.96
C ARG A 312 -4.76 -23.22 15.97
N ARG A 313 -3.75 -23.51 16.79
CA ARG A 313 -3.30 -22.61 17.87
C ARG A 313 -2.11 -21.73 17.49
N ARG A 314 -1.35 -22.10 16.46
CA ARG A 314 -0.16 -21.34 16.03
C ARG A 314 -0.45 -20.59 14.73
N GLU A 315 0.24 -19.47 14.54
CA GLU A 315 0.18 -18.73 13.28
C GLU A 315 0.78 -19.60 12.17
N SER A 316 0.05 -19.72 11.06
CA SER A 316 0.44 -20.53 9.91
C SER A 316 0.12 -19.74 8.65
N TYR A 317 1.12 -19.48 7.83
CA TYR A 317 0.99 -18.64 6.64
C TYR A 317 1.97 -19.10 5.56
N PHE A 318 1.57 -18.93 4.30
CA PHE A 318 2.37 -19.35 3.13
C PHE A 318 3.10 -18.18 2.45
N SER A 319 2.68 -16.94 2.74
CA SER A 319 3.17 -15.70 2.14
C SER A 319 3.45 -14.69 3.25
N ASP A 320 4.58 -13.98 3.16
CA ASP A 320 4.96 -12.90 4.09
C ASP A 320 5.81 -11.83 3.35
N ASP A 321 5.29 -11.34 2.22
CA ASP A 321 6.02 -10.41 1.36
C ASP A 321 6.16 -9.01 1.99
N GLY A 322 5.42 -8.75 3.07
CA GLY A 322 5.54 -7.56 3.89
C GLY A 322 6.96 -7.36 4.41
N PHE A 323 7.68 -8.42 4.79
CA PHE A 323 9.07 -8.30 5.22
C PHE A 323 9.97 -7.73 4.10
N ALA A 324 9.89 -8.30 2.90
CA ALA A 324 10.70 -7.88 1.76
C ALA A 324 10.40 -6.42 1.33
N ILE A 325 9.12 -6.04 1.31
CA ILE A 325 8.70 -4.66 1.00
C ILE A 325 9.19 -3.69 2.08
N GLY A 326 9.09 -4.07 3.35
CA GLY A 326 9.54 -3.25 4.47
C GLY A 326 11.05 -3.01 4.41
N VAL A 327 11.84 -4.05 4.16
CA VAL A 327 13.30 -3.93 3.96
C VAL A 327 13.61 -3.00 2.79
N ALA A 328 12.98 -3.21 1.63
CA ALA A 328 13.23 -2.40 0.44
C ALA A 328 12.90 -0.92 0.68
N TYR A 329 11.80 -0.64 1.38
CA TYR A 329 11.40 0.72 1.73
C TYR A 329 12.38 1.40 2.69
N ILE A 330 12.82 0.70 3.74
CA ILE A 330 13.79 1.23 4.71
C ILE A 330 15.14 1.50 4.02
N LEU A 331 15.60 0.59 3.15
CA LEU A 331 16.81 0.79 2.37
C LEU A 331 16.70 2.00 1.42
N ALA A 332 15.52 2.23 0.84
CA ALA A 332 15.27 3.38 -0.03
C ALA A 332 15.22 4.71 0.75
N ILE A 333 14.66 4.72 1.96
CA ILE A 333 14.67 5.92 2.82
C ILE A 333 16.10 6.25 3.27
N LEU A 334 16.87 5.24 3.64
CA LEU A 334 18.22 5.45 4.18
C LEU A 334 19.31 5.60 3.11
N ASP A 335 18.93 5.57 1.82
CA ASP A 335 19.84 5.56 0.67
C ASP A 335 20.92 4.47 0.75
N GLN A 336 20.54 3.28 1.23
CA GLN A 336 21.43 2.13 1.45
C GLN A 336 21.23 1.00 0.44
N GLY A 337 20.46 1.23 -0.62
CA GLY A 337 20.05 0.20 -1.58
C GLY A 337 21.23 -0.58 -2.19
N GLU A 338 22.23 0.13 -2.71
CA GLU A 338 23.39 -0.50 -3.36
C GLU A 338 24.26 -1.32 -2.40
N VAL A 339 24.40 -0.85 -1.15
CA VAL A 339 25.23 -1.52 -0.14
C VAL A 339 24.52 -2.75 0.41
N GLY A 340 23.21 -2.66 0.66
CA GLY A 340 22.39 -3.78 1.12
C GLY A 340 22.31 -4.92 0.09
N LEU A 341 22.15 -4.59 -1.20
CA LEU A 341 22.11 -5.59 -2.27
C LEU A 341 23.40 -6.39 -2.38
N ARG A 342 24.57 -5.74 -2.26
CA ARG A 342 25.88 -6.40 -2.33
C ARG A 342 26.16 -7.34 -1.14
N LEU A 343 25.55 -7.09 0.01
CA LEU A 343 25.73 -7.91 1.21
C LEU A 343 24.87 -9.18 1.22
N CYS A 344 23.75 -9.16 0.49
CA CYS A 344 22.79 -10.28 0.44
C CYS A 344 22.87 -11.12 -0.84
N SER A 345 23.62 -10.67 -1.87
CA SER A 345 23.94 -11.42 -3.09
C SER A 345 25.10 -12.37 -2.90
#